data_AF-A0A970WLX0-F1
#
_entry.id   AF-A0A970WLX0-F1
#
_cell.length_a   1.000
_cell.length_b   1.000
_cell.length_c   1.000
_cell.angle_alpha   90.00
_cell.angle_beta   90.00
_cell.angle_gamma   90.00
#
_symmetry.space_group_name_H-M   'P 1'
#
loop_
_entity.id
_entity.type
_entity.pdbx_description
1 polymer ?
#
loop_
_entity_poly.entity_id
_entity_poly.type
_entity_poly.pdbx_seq_one_letter_code
_entity_poly.pdbx_strand_id
1 'polypeptide(L)'
;MSPSPTLIAAYLALFVVVGFATIFVALLLGWFLRARNRTPEKLEVYECGEPPVGSARVQFDLRFYVVALLFIVFDVEVAFFFPWATVFGKVTQLRSAEPIVASAEAELEAVPLKMTELGVPAAAAGSPSDVSETADRLTLAAMVDIAVFFAVLMVGFAYVWYRGDLDWVRAVRPSPAQRGSPVGTD
;
A
#
# COMPACT_ATOMS: atom_id res chain seq x y z
N MET A 1 -5.05 3.00 33.66
CA MET A 1 -6.05 3.73 32.84
C MET A 1 -5.63 3.60 31.39
N SER A 2 -6.28 2.72 30.63
CA SER A 2 -6.12 2.72 29.18
C SER A 2 -6.70 4.02 28.62
N PRO A 3 -6.07 4.65 27.61
CA PRO A 3 -6.63 5.84 26.98
C PRO A 3 -8.01 5.48 26.42
N SER A 4 -9.03 6.30 26.71
CA SER A 4 -10.36 6.09 26.15
C SER A 4 -10.31 6.22 24.62
N PRO A 5 -11.13 5.47 23.86
CA PRO A 5 -11.15 5.57 22.39
C PRO A 5 -11.34 7.00 21.88
N THR A 6 -12.11 7.80 22.61
CA THR A 6 -12.30 9.23 22.34
C THR A 6 -11.01 10.04 22.44
N LEU A 7 -10.12 9.67 23.36
CA LEU A 7 -8.84 10.33 23.60
C LEU A 7 -7.84 9.98 22.48
N ILE A 8 -7.80 8.71 22.06
CA ILE A 8 -7.01 8.29 20.88
C ILE A 8 -7.48 9.05 19.63
N ALA A 9 -8.79 9.07 19.38
CA ALA A 9 -9.37 9.81 18.26
C ALA A 9 -9.04 11.31 18.33
N ALA A 10 -9.06 11.91 19.52
CA ALA A 10 -8.69 13.30 19.72
C ALA A 10 -7.20 13.56 19.39
N TYR A 11 -6.28 12.67 19.79
CA TYR A 11 -4.87 12.81 19.41
C TYR A 11 -4.63 12.66 17.92
N LEU A 12 -5.31 11.71 17.26
CA LEU A 12 -5.22 11.55 15.81
C LEU A 12 -5.77 12.78 15.09
N ALA A 13 -6.93 13.28 15.51
CA ALA A 13 -7.52 14.49 14.96
C ALA A 13 -6.59 15.70 15.17
N LEU A 14 -6.02 15.85 16.36
CA LEU A 14 -5.05 16.90 16.66
C LEU A 14 -3.82 16.79 15.77
N PHE A 15 -3.23 15.61 15.61
CA PHE A 15 -2.07 15.38 14.76
C PHE A 15 -2.36 15.78 13.31
N VAL A 16 -3.51 15.37 12.77
CA VAL A 16 -3.94 15.73 11.41
C VAL A 16 -4.11 17.25 11.28
N VAL A 17 -4.83 17.88 12.21
CA VAL A 17 -5.08 19.33 12.18
C VAL A 17 -3.78 20.11 12.28
N VAL A 18 -2.88 19.76 13.21
CA VAL A 18 -1.59 20.43 13.38
C VAL A 18 -0.69 20.20 12.16
N GLY A 19 -0.69 19.00 11.58
CA GLY A 19 0.07 18.69 10.37
C GLY A 19 -0.36 19.58 9.19
N PHE A 20 -1.67 19.62 8.91
CA PHE A 20 -2.21 20.52 7.88
C PHE A 20 -2.00 21.99 8.19
N ALA A 21 -2.21 22.41 9.44
CA ALA A 21 -2.00 23.79 9.86
C ALA A 21 -0.53 24.20 9.68
N THR A 22 0.42 23.32 9.98
CA THR A 22 1.85 23.60 9.81
C THR A 22 2.19 23.81 8.33
N ILE A 23 1.68 22.94 7.44
CA ILE A 23 1.85 23.11 5.98
C ILE A 23 1.19 24.42 5.52
N PHE A 24 -0.03 24.68 5.97
CA PHE A 24 -0.79 25.85 5.57
C PHE A 24 -0.13 27.16 6.02
N VAL A 25 0.33 27.23 7.28
CA VAL A 25 1.07 28.38 7.82
C VAL A 25 2.39 28.57 7.09
N ALA A 26 3.14 27.49 6.80
CA ALA A 26 4.39 27.57 6.03
C ALA A 26 4.15 28.13 4.62
N LEU A 27 3.09 27.68 3.94
CA LEU A 27 2.70 28.20 2.63
C LEU A 27 2.25 29.67 2.69
N LEU A 28 1.45 30.05 3.69
CA LEU A 28 1.00 31.44 3.89
C LEU A 28 2.18 32.36 4.19
N LEU A 29 3.08 31.93 5.07
CA LEU A 29 4.27 32.69 5.43
C LEU A 29 5.20 32.85 4.21
N GLY A 30 5.42 31.77 3.46
CA GLY A 30 6.20 31.80 2.22
C GLY A 30 5.56 32.70 1.16
N TRP A 31 4.23 32.66 1.02
CA TRP A 31 3.49 33.54 0.11
C TRP A 31 3.56 35.02 0.54
N PHE A 32 3.47 35.30 1.84
CA PHE A 32 3.47 36.66 2.37
C PHE A 32 4.87 37.31 2.36
N LEU A 33 5.91 36.56 2.69
CA LEU A 33 7.30 37.05 2.71
C LEU A 33 7.94 37.14 1.32
N ARG A 34 7.42 36.41 0.32
CA ARG A 34 8.03 36.34 -1.01
C ARG A 34 7.86 37.65 -1.80
N ALA A 35 8.98 38.21 -2.24
CA ALA A 35 9.02 39.33 -3.19
C ALA A 35 8.37 38.95 -4.53
N ARG A 36 7.37 39.72 -4.96
CA ARG A 36 6.49 39.39 -6.09
C ARG A 36 6.91 40.09 -7.39
N ASN A 37 8.10 39.79 -7.89
CA ASN A 37 8.62 40.37 -9.14
C ASN A 37 8.39 39.43 -10.32
N ARG A 38 7.24 39.58 -11.00
CA ARG A 38 6.89 38.81 -12.19
C ARG A 38 7.40 39.50 -13.44
N THR A 39 8.36 38.88 -14.13
CA THR A 39 8.81 39.28 -15.47
C THR A 39 8.38 38.19 -16.47
N PRO A 40 8.13 38.54 -17.74
CA PRO A 40 7.69 37.56 -18.75
C PRO A 40 8.64 36.36 -18.86
N GLU A 41 9.95 36.61 -18.83
CA GLU A 41 11.00 35.58 -18.91
C GLU A 41 11.00 34.62 -17.70
N LYS A 42 10.67 35.10 -16.49
CA LYS A 42 10.53 34.25 -15.28
C LYS A 42 9.23 33.45 -15.24
N LEU A 43 8.29 33.74 -16.14
CA LEU A 43 7.02 33.03 -16.27
C LEU A 43 7.06 32.02 -17.42
N GLU A 44 8.18 31.91 -18.13
CA GLU A 44 8.37 30.88 -19.13
C GLU A 44 8.56 29.51 -18.48
N VAL A 45 8.20 28.46 -19.24
CA VAL A 45 8.25 27.06 -18.75
C VAL A 45 9.69 26.55 -18.61
N TYR A 46 10.64 27.17 -19.32
CA TYR A 46 12.03 26.73 -19.41
C TYR A 46 12.98 27.94 -19.54
N GLU A 47 14.09 27.93 -18.80
CA GLU A 47 14.98 29.10 -18.66
C GLU A 47 16.18 29.09 -19.62
N CYS A 48 16.43 28.00 -20.37
CA CYS A 48 17.56 27.96 -21.31
C CYS A 48 17.26 28.65 -22.65
N GLY A 49 16.12 29.36 -22.77
CA GLY A 49 15.76 30.19 -23.93
C GLY A 49 15.30 29.42 -25.17
N GLU A 50 15.26 28.09 -25.12
CA GLU A 50 14.67 27.28 -26.19
C GLU A 50 13.16 27.16 -25.96
N PRO A 51 12.32 27.70 -26.86
CA PRO A 51 10.88 27.61 -26.69
C PRO A 51 10.46 26.13 -26.73
N PRO A 52 9.61 25.66 -25.80
CA PRO A 52 9.15 24.29 -25.82
C PRO A 52 8.37 24.03 -27.11
N VAL A 53 8.91 23.17 -27.97
CA VAL A 53 8.30 22.79 -29.24
C VAL A 53 7.46 21.53 -29.09
N GLY A 54 6.26 21.56 -29.66
CA GLY A 54 5.35 20.41 -29.66
C GLY A 54 4.46 20.31 -28.42
N SER A 55 3.68 19.24 -28.35
CA SER A 55 2.73 19.00 -27.27
C SER A 55 3.37 18.33 -26.05
N ALA A 56 3.00 18.76 -24.83
CA ALA A 56 3.38 18.09 -23.59
C ALA A 56 2.76 16.67 -23.40
N ARG A 57 1.89 16.25 -24.32
CA ARG A 57 1.21 14.95 -24.32
C ARG A 57 1.90 14.01 -25.33
N VAL A 58 3.08 13.52 -24.96
CA VAL A 58 3.79 12.48 -25.71
C VAL A 58 3.48 11.10 -25.12
N GLN A 59 3.44 10.07 -25.96
CA GLN A 59 3.34 8.69 -25.48
C GLN A 59 4.69 8.29 -24.87
N PHE A 60 4.73 8.25 -23.54
CA PHE A 60 5.85 7.67 -22.81
C PHE A 60 5.89 6.16 -23.00
N ASP A 61 7.06 5.57 -22.72
CA ASP A 61 7.26 4.12 -22.84
C ASP A 61 6.23 3.36 -21.98
N LEU A 62 5.68 2.26 -22.51
CA LEU A 62 4.70 1.41 -21.81
C LEU A 62 5.26 0.84 -20.51
N ARG A 63 6.59 0.78 -20.36
CA ARG A 63 7.29 0.28 -19.16
C ARG A 63 6.87 0.96 -17.86
N PHE A 64 6.57 2.26 -17.89
CA PHE A 64 6.06 2.95 -16.70
C PHE A 64 4.72 2.37 -16.22
N TYR A 65 3.86 1.95 -17.15
CA TYR A 65 2.59 1.29 -16.83
C TYR A 65 2.80 -0.12 -16.30
N VAL A 66 3.78 -0.87 -16.80
CA VAL A 66 4.07 -2.22 -16.29
C VAL A 66 4.50 -2.17 -14.83
N VAL A 67 5.38 -1.24 -14.46
CA VAL A 67 5.80 -1.04 -13.07
C VAL A 67 4.61 -0.61 -12.19
N ALA A 68 3.76 0.29 -12.67
CA ALA A 68 2.57 0.72 -11.94
C ALA A 68 1.56 -0.42 -11.74
N LEU A 69 1.34 -1.25 -12.77
CA LEU A 69 0.45 -2.42 -12.68
C LEU A 69 1.03 -3.46 -11.71
N LEU A 70 2.34 -3.70 -11.77
CA LEU A 70 3.03 -4.59 -10.84
C LEU A 70 2.89 -4.10 -9.39
N PHE A 71 3.09 -2.79 -9.15
CA PHE A 71 2.86 -2.19 -7.84
C PHE A 71 1.43 -2.43 -7.34
N ILE A 72 0.41 -2.20 -8.17
CA ILE A 72 -1.00 -2.41 -7.78
C ILE A 72 -1.26 -3.88 -7.41
N VAL A 73 -0.74 -4.83 -8.19
CA VAL A 73 -0.92 -6.27 -7.92
C VAL A 73 -0.25 -6.65 -6.59
N PHE A 74 0.99 -6.20 -6.34
CA PHE A 74 1.69 -6.44 -5.08
C PHE A 74 1.07 -5.71 -3.89
N ASP A 75 0.51 -4.51 -4.08
CA ASP A 75 -0.14 -3.76 -3.01
C ASP A 75 -1.44 -4.45 -2.55
N VAL A 76 -2.25 -4.89 -3.52
CA VAL A 76 -3.46 -5.68 -3.25
C VAL A 76 -3.13 -6.99 -2.53
N GLU A 77 -2.03 -7.64 -2.89
CA GLU A 77 -1.53 -8.81 -2.17
C GLU A 77 -1.25 -8.50 -0.70
N VAL A 78 -0.48 -7.46 -0.41
CA VAL A 78 -0.16 -7.06 0.96
C VAL A 78 -1.44 -6.72 1.74
N ALA A 79 -2.46 -6.17 1.09
CA ALA A 79 -3.76 -5.96 1.72
C ALA A 79 -4.42 -7.30 2.16
N PHE A 80 -4.24 -8.39 1.41
CA PHE A 80 -4.72 -9.72 1.79
C PHE A 80 -3.93 -10.38 2.93
N PHE A 81 -2.71 -9.92 3.24
CA PHE A 81 -1.98 -10.40 4.41
C PHE A 81 -2.65 -10.00 5.73
N PHE A 82 -3.40 -8.89 5.77
CA PHE A 82 -4.09 -8.45 6.99
C PHE A 82 -5.12 -9.47 7.52
N PRO A 83 -6.15 -9.87 6.75
CA PRO A 83 -7.12 -10.85 7.23
C PRO A 83 -6.45 -12.18 7.60
N TRP A 84 -5.48 -12.66 6.81
CA TRP A 84 -4.68 -13.84 7.14
C TRP A 84 -3.97 -13.70 8.49
N ALA A 85 -3.26 -12.60 8.72
CA ALA A 85 -2.52 -12.36 9.95
C ALA A 85 -3.44 -12.33 11.19
N THR A 86 -4.65 -11.78 11.05
CA THR A 86 -5.62 -11.78 12.16
C THR A 86 -6.14 -13.18 12.50
N VAL A 87 -6.37 -14.04 11.50
CA VAL A 87 -6.81 -15.43 11.72
C VAL A 87 -5.66 -16.24 12.31
N PHE A 88 -4.48 -16.17 11.71
CA PHE A 88 -3.29 -16.88 12.17
C PHE A 88 -2.91 -16.48 13.61
N GLY A 89 -3.02 -15.19 13.95
CA GLY A 89 -2.77 -14.70 15.32
C GLY A 89 -3.74 -15.32 16.34
N LYS A 90 -5.04 -15.37 16.01
CA LYS A 90 -6.07 -16.00 16.87
C LYS A 90 -5.81 -17.49 17.07
N VAL A 91 -5.48 -18.21 16.01
CA VAL A 91 -5.19 -19.66 16.07
C VAL A 91 -3.94 -19.93 16.91
N THR A 92 -2.91 -19.10 16.76
CA THR A 92 -1.68 -19.20 17.55
C THR A 92 -1.95 -19.02 19.04
N GLN A 93 -2.81 -18.07 19.41
CA GLN A 93 -3.24 -17.85 20.81
C GLN A 93 -4.09 -18.98 21.38
N LEU A 94 -4.85 -19.70 20.56
CA LEU A 94 -5.54 -20.92 21.01
C LEU A 94 -4.54 -22.06 21.28
N ARG A 95 -3.40 -22.05 20.60
CA ARG A 95 -2.34 -23.06 20.72
C ARG A 95 -1.38 -22.79 21.88
N SER A 96 -0.93 -21.54 22.03
CA SER A 96 -0.17 -21.10 23.20
C SER A 96 -1.17 -20.66 24.27
N ALA A 97 -1.31 -21.41 25.36
CA ALA A 97 -2.22 -21.08 26.47
C ALA A 97 -1.91 -19.75 27.21
N GLU A 98 -1.23 -18.81 26.56
CA GLU A 98 -0.97 -17.45 27.03
C GLU A 98 -1.73 -16.44 26.15
N PRO A 99 -2.68 -15.68 26.73
CA PRO A 99 -3.49 -14.74 25.98
C PRO A 99 -2.69 -13.46 25.74
N ILE A 100 -1.96 -13.37 24.63
CA ILE A 100 -1.43 -12.08 24.15
C ILE A 100 -2.57 -11.30 23.46
N VAL A 101 -3.65 -11.02 24.21
CA VAL A 101 -4.62 -9.92 23.93
C VAL A 101 -5.32 -9.49 25.22
N ALA A 102 -4.58 -9.34 26.32
CA ALA A 102 -5.12 -8.74 27.56
C ALA A 102 -5.61 -7.27 27.37
N SER A 103 -5.52 -6.71 26.16
CA SER A 103 -6.06 -5.39 25.80
C SER A 103 -7.32 -5.42 24.92
N ALA A 104 -7.72 -6.58 24.38
CA ALA A 104 -9.06 -6.76 23.76
C ALA A 104 -10.10 -7.28 24.78
N GLU A 105 -9.66 -7.61 25.99
CA GLU A 105 -10.50 -8.05 27.10
C GLU A 105 -11.60 -7.05 27.47
N ALA A 106 -11.46 -5.76 27.14
CA ALA A 106 -12.53 -4.78 27.32
C ALA A 106 -13.73 -4.99 26.39
N GLU A 107 -13.55 -5.63 25.23
CA GLU A 107 -14.66 -6.08 24.37
C GLU A 107 -15.14 -7.48 24.78
N LEU A 108 -14.22 -8.32 25.30
CA LEU A 108 -14.52 -9.68 25.76
C LEU A 108 -15.31 -9.72 27.08
N GLU A 109 -15.20 -8.72 27.96
CA GLU A 109 -16.00 -8.64 29.18
C GLU A 109 -17.50 -8.41 28.87
N ALA A 110 -17.81 -7.86 27.69
CA ALA A 110 -19.17 -7.71 27.17
C ALA A 110 -19.65 -8.90 26.30
N VAL A 111 -18.73 -9.78 25.86
CA VAL A 111 -19.06 -10.98 25.07
C VAL A 111 -19.95 -11.98 25.83
N PRO A 112 -19.73 -12.33 27.11
CA PRO A 112 -20.58 -13.32 27.79
C PRO A 112 -22.03 -12.84 27.97
N LEU A 113 -22.25 -11.53 28.16
CA LEU A 113 -23.58 -10.93 28.18
C LEU A 113 -24.25 -11.00 26.80
N LYS A 114 -23.50 -10.71 25.73
CA LYS A 114 -24.02 -10.75 24.35
C LYS A 114 -24.30 -12.17 23.84
N MET A 115 -23.53 -13.16 24.29
CA MET A 115 -23.68 -14.57 23.92
C MET A 115 -24.91 -15.22 24.58
N THR A 116 -25.24 -14.77 25.78
CA THR A 116 -26.45 -15.19 26.52
C THR A 116 -27.72 -14.58 25.93
N GLU A 117 -27.67 -13.30 25.54
CA GLU A 117 -28.78 -12.60 24.86
C GLU A 117 -29.07 -13.15 23.44
N LEU A 118 -28.06 -13.71 22.75
CA LEU A 118 -28.23 -14.38 21.46
C LEU A 118 -28.62 -15.87 21.55
N GLY A 119 -28.83 -16.41 22.76
CA GLY A 119 -29.29 -17.79 22.95
C GLY A 119 -28.29 -18.87 22.54
N VAL A 120 -26.98 -18.57 22.52
CA VAL A 120 -25.94 -19.55 22.19
C VAL A 120 -25.65 -20.42 23.43
N PRO A 121 -25.89 -21.74 23.39
CA PRO A 121 -25.69 -22.59 24.55
C PRO A 121 -24.19 -22.71 24.89
N ALA A 122 -23.85 -22.55 26.17
CA ALA A 122 -22.50 -22.73 26.71
C ALA A 122 -21.88 -24.11 26.42
N ALA A 123 -22.71 -25.09 26.02
CA ALA A 123 -22.33 -26.46 25.67
C ALA A 123 -21.78 -26.63 24.24
N ALA A 124 -21.68 -25.56 23.44
CA ALA A 124 -21.09 -25.63 22.09
C ALA A 124 -19.55 -25.64 22.06
N ALA A 125 -18.90 -25.64 23.22
CA ALA A 125 -17.45 -25.78 23.34
C ALA A 125 -17.08 -27.28 23.23
N GLY A 126 -16.48 -27.67 22.08
CA GLY A 126 -15.88 -28.99 21.90
C GLY A 126 -14.83 -29.31 22.96
N SER A 127 -14.42 -30.58 23.07
CA SER A 127 -13.44 -30.97 24.08
C SER A 127 -12.10 -30.24 23.86
N PRO A 128 -11.30 -29.95 24.91
CA PRO A 128 -10.02 -29.24 24.75
C PRO A 128 -9.06 -29.89 23.74
N SER A 129 -9.13 -31.22 23.58
CA SER A 129 -8.37 -31.95 22.57
C SER A 129 -8.84 -31.65 21.14
N ASP A 130 -10.14 -31.49 20.91
CA ASP A 130 -10.70 -31.18 19.58
C ASP A 130 -10.32 -29.76 19.13
N VAL A 131 -10.23 -28.84 20.10
CA VAL A 131 -9.85 -27.44 19.85
C VAL A 131 -8.37 -27.35 19.43
N SER A 132 -7.47 -28.05 20.14
CA SER A 132 -6.04 -28.08 19.78
C SER A 132 -5.81 -28.73 18.42
N GLU A 133 -6.50 -29.83 18.13
CA GLU A 133 -6.38 -30.52 16.83
C GLU A 133 -6.89 -29.64 15.68
N THR A 134 -8.02 -28.96 15.89
CA THR A 134 -8.58 -28.02 14.92
C THR A 134 -7.65 -26.81 14.71
N ALA A 135 -7.05 -26.29 15.78
CA ALA A 135 -6.09 -25.20 15.73
C ALA A 135 -4.82 -25.57 14.93
N ASP A 136 -4.30 -26.79 15.11
CA ASP A 136 -3.16 -27.28 14.35
C ASP A 136 -3.48 -27.39 12.84
N ARG A 137 -4.66 -27.93 12.50
CA ARG A 137 -5.13 -28.00 11.11
C ARG A 137 -5.30 -26.63 10.49
N LEU A 138 -5.89 -25.69 11.22
CA LEU A 138 -6.14 -24.33 10.73
C LEU A 138 -4.84 -23.54 10.59
N THR A 139 -3.87 -23.75 11.48
CA THR A 139 -2.51 -23.18 11.37
C THR A 139 -1.84 -23.66 10.09
N LEU A 140 -1.85 -24.97 9.85
CA LEU A 140 -1.24 -25.56 8.67
C LEU A 140 -1.94 -25.11 7.39
N ALA A 141 -3.28 -25.09 7.38
CA ALA A 141 -4.05 -24.58 6.25
C ALA A 141 -3.71 -23.11 5.95
N ALA A 142 -3.70 -22.24 6.97
CA ALA A 142 -3.33 -20.84 6.80
C ALA A 142 -1.89 -20.67 6.26
N MET A 143 -0.93 -21.49 6.72
CA MET A 143 0.44 -21.47 6.20
C MET A 143 0.53 -21.91 4.74
N VAL A 144 -0.25 -22.93 4.34
CA VAL A 144 -0.31 -23.40 2.96
C VAL A 144 -0.96 -22.34 2.07
N ASP A 145 -2.08 -21.76 2.51
CA ASP A 145 -2.80 -20.74 1.74
C ASP A 145 -1.92 -19.54 1.42
N ILE A 146 -1.19 -19.00 2.41
CA ILE A 146 -0.30 -17.85 2.18
C ILE A 146 0.90 -18.21 1.32
N ALA A 147 1.44 -19.43 1.46
CA ALA A 147 2.55 -19.91 0.64
C ALA A 147 2.14 -20.08 -0.83
N VAL A 148 0.96 -20.65 -1.08
CA VAL A 148 0.40 -20.80 -2.44
C VAL A 148 0.13 -19.43 -3.05
N PHE A 149 -0.50 -18.54 -2.30
CA PHE A 149 -0.80 -17.17 -2.74
C PHE A 149 0.47 -16.41 -3.15
N PHE A 150 1.48 -16.41 -2.27
CA PHE A 150 2.78 -15.79 -2.54
C PHE A 150 3.53 -16.46 -3.69
N ALA A 151 3.45 -17.78 -3.85
CA ALA A 151 4.10 -18.50 -4.94
C ALA A 151 3.52 -18.11 -6.30
N VAL A 152 2.20 -17.93 -6.41
CA VAL A 152 1.54 -17.46 -7.64
C VAL A 152 2.06 -16.08 -8.04
N LEU A 153 2.21 -15.16 -7.08
CA LEU A 153 2.81 -13.86 -7.35
C LEU A 153 4.28 -13.96 -7.77
N MET A 154 5.06 -14.78 -7.08
CA MET A 154 6.48 -14.93 -7.40
C MET A 154 6.67 -15.45 -8.83
N VAL A 155 5.81 -16.37 -9.28
CA VAL A 155 5.78 -16.84 -10.68
C VAL A 155 5.43 -15.69 -11.63
N GLY A 156 4.41 -14.89 -11.33
CA GLY A 156 4.03 -13.74 -12.14
C GLY A 156 5.14 -12.68 -12.25
N PHE A 157 5.78 -12.36 -11.13
CA PHE A 157 6.92 -11.45 -11.08
C PHE A 157 8.12 -11.99 -11.85
N ALA A 158 8.49 -13.25 -11.61
CA ALA A 158 9.59 -13.90 -12.32
C ALA A 158 9.34 -13.93 -13.83
N TYR A 159 8.09 -14.11 -14.27
CA TYR A 159 7.72 -14.07 -15.67
C TYR A 159 7.92 -12.69 -16.31
N VAL A 160 7.46 -11.61 -15.65
CA VAL A 160 7.67 -10.24 -16.13
C VAL A 160 9.16 -9.88 -16.15
N TRP A 161 9.90 -10.32 -15.13
CA TRP A 161 11.35 -10.14 -15.05
C TRP A 161 12.08 -10.87 -16.17
N TYR A 162 11.75 -12.14 -16.40
CA TYR A 162 12.32 -12.95 -17.48
C TYR A 162 12.05 -12.36 -18.86
N ARG A 163 10.90 -11.72 -19.05
CA ARG A 163 10.54 -11.07 -20.32
C ARG A 163 11.33 -9.79 -20.60
N GLY A 164 12.02 -9.22 -19.60
CA GLY A 164 12.77 -7.96 -19.74
C GLY A 164 11.87 -6.72 -19.82
N ASP A 165 10.60 -6.84 -19.42
CA ASP A 165 9.65 -5.71 -19.38
C ASP A 165 10.10 -4.64 -18.37
N LEU A 166 10.99 -5.00 -17.42
CA LEU A 166 11.55 -4.14 -16.39
C LEU A 166 12.91 -3.53 -16.75
N ASP A 167 13.54 -3.94 -17.86
CA ASP A 167 14.81 -3.33 -18.26
C ASP A 167 14.58 -1.86 -18.64
N TRP A 168 15.60 -1.00 -18.61
CA TRP A 168 15.46 0.41 -19.03
C TRP A 168 16.24 0.73 -20.30
N VAL A 169 17.16 -0.16 -20.68
CA VAL A 169 18.13 0.07 -21.74
C VAL A 169 17.58 -0.45 -23.07
N ARG A 170 16.69 0.32 -23.72
CA ARG A 170 16.39 0.32 -25.18
C ARG A 170 15.19 1.23 -25.50
N ALA A 171 15.41 2.53 -25.57
CA ALA A 171 14.40 3.46 -26.08
C ALA A 171 15.03 4.63 -26.84
N VAL A 172 15.76 4.34 -27.93
CA VAL A 172 15.86 5.27 -29.05
C VAL A 172 15.69 4.45 -30.32
N ARG A 173 14.47 4.37 -30.86
CA ARG A 173 14.30 3.96 -32.26
C ARG A 173 14.62 5.17 -33.12
N PRO A 174 15.54 5.10 -34.09
CA PRO A 174 15.73 6.18 -35.05
C PRO A 174 14.42 6.42 -35.80
N SER A 175 13.96 7.68 -35.80
CA SER A 175 12.79 8.08 -36.56
C SER A 175 13.04 7.87 -38.06
N PRO A 176 12.10 7.32 -38.86
CA PRO A 176 12.30 7.07 -40.29
C PRO A 176 12.73 8.30 -41.11
N ALA A 177 12.48 9.51 -40.59
CA ALA A 177 12.85 10.78 -41.20
C ALA A 177 14.38 10.97 -41.40
N GLN A 178 15.23 10.27 -40.65
CA GLN A 178 16.69 10.35 -40.78
C GLN A 178 17.27 9.40 -41.85
N ARG A 179 16.44 8.55 -42.48
CA ARG A 179 16.89 7.51 -43.42
C ARG A 179 16.95 7.97 -44.88
N GLY A 180 16.56 9.21 -45.16
CA GLY A 180 16.35 9.72 -46.53
C GLY A 180 17.06 11.02 -46.88
N SER A 181 17.81 11.64 -45.96
CA SER A 181 18.61 12.81 -46.31
C SER A 181 19.95 12.33 -46.89
N PRO A 182 20.25 12.58 -48.18
CA PRO A 182 21.61 12.39 -48.66
C PRO A 182 22.50 13.29 -47.82
N VAL A 183 23.48 12.69 -47.14
CA VAL A 183 24.57 13.42 -46.50
C VAL A 183 25.18 14.29 -47.60
N GLY A 184 25.00 15.60 -47.45
CA GLY A 184 25.58 16.58 -48.37
C GLY A 184 27.08 16.35 -48.39
N THR A 185 27.58 15.91 -49.54
CA THR A 185 28.97 16.08 -49.91
C THR A 185 29.17 17.56 -50.18
N ASP A 186 29.88 18.24 -49.29
CA ASP A 186 30.75 19.38 -49.60
C ASP A 186 31.87 19.42 -48.54
#